data_AF-A0A3N9TNP0-F1
#
_entry.id   AF-A0A3N9TNP0-F1
#
_cell.length_a   1.000
_cell.length_b   1.000
_cell.length_c   1.000
_cell.angle_alpha   90.00
_cell.angle_beta   90.00
_cell.angle_gamma   90.00
#
_symmetry.space_group_name_H-M   'P 1'
#
loop_
_entity.id
_entity.type
_entity.pdbx_description
1 polymer ?
#
loop_
_entity_poly.entity_id
_entity_poly.type
_entity_poly.pdbx_seq_one_letter_code
_entity_poly.pdbx_strand_id
1 'polypeptide(L)'
;MEDGKGNVVNLKNTLGTAGFVLALIGLFTGWIPVLGWIVWILGAVFSIIGLFKKPKGLAIAGTIISAVGVTLLIIFATIGLSLGDDTKATNDYNSTDAEEKKKEEDLEKEYAESKKGPSFKENILKNDDIELTITNHKIIPVGQKGNEYGDKPIIAFWYNVKNVSGNEVDPSTSWILNIKAFQDNNSDTINELNIGMLPDEQFTDSQMENIKKGGTAKNAVSYELDDETTPVELVYANMVSDEEYGRLKFEIK
;
A
#
# COMPACT_ATOMS: atom_id res chain seq x y z
N MET A 1 -18.89 -34.52 18.96
CA MET A 1 -18.55 -34.47 17.52
C MET A 1 -19.65 -33.65 16.88
N GLU A 2 -19.47 -32.44 16.37
CA GLU A 2 -18.31 -31.56 16.17
C GLU A 2 -18.92 -30.21 15.77
N ASP A 3 -18.61 -29.12 16.46
CA ASP A 3 -18.88 -27.75 16.01
C ASP A 3 -17.64 -26.90 16.25
N GLY A 4 -16.92 -26.58 15.16
CA GLY A 4 -15.66 -25.85 15.23
C GLY A 4 -15.41 -25.04 13.97
N LYS A 5 -16.28 -24.06 13.71
CA LYS A 5 -16.01 -23.00 12.73
C LYS A 5 -14.81 -22.17 13.22
N GLY A 6 -13.64 -22.43 12.64
CA GLY A 6 -12.46 -21.60 12.85
C GLY A 6 -12.66 -20.21 12.25
N ASN A 7 -12.91 -19.22 13.11
CA ASN A 7 -12.92 -17.81 12.73
C ASN A 7 -11.52 -17.40 12.27
N VAL A 8 -11.39 -16.89 11.05
CA VAL A 8 -10.22 -16.12 10.60
C VAL A 8 -10.12 -14.85 11.44
N VAL A 9 -9.28 -14.90 12.47
CA VAL A 9 -8.95 -13.73 13.30
C VAL A 9 -8.08 -12.79 12.47
N ASN A 10 -8.73 -11.81 11.85
CA ASN A 10 -8.09 -10.61 11.33
C ASN A 10 -7.40 -9.91 12.50
N LEU A 11 -6.07 -10.02 12.62
CA LEU A 11 -5.26 -9.25 13.57
C LEU A 11 -5.19 -7.79 13.12
N LYS A 12 -6.34 -7.09 13.18
CA LYS A 12 -6.39 -5.63 13.15
C LYS A 12 -5.68 -5.15 14.42
N ASN A 13 -4.73 -4.22 14.29
CA ASN A 13 -4.14 -3.52 15.44
C ASN A 13 -5.18 -2.58 16.04
N THR A 14 -6.21 -3.16 16.64
CA THR A 14 -7.33 -2.50 17.30
C THR A 14 -6.84 -1.50 18.33
N LEU A 15 -5.69 -1.75 18.96
CA LEU A 15 -5.08 -0.83 19.92
C LEU A 15 -4.53 0.46 19.26
N GLY A 16 -3.89 0.34 18.09
CA GLY A 16 -3.39 1.48 17.33
C GLY A 16 -4.52 2.28 16.69
N THR A 17 -5.54 1.60 16.15
CA THR A 17 -6.76 2.25 15.66
C THR A 17 -7.51 2.94 16.80
N ALA A 18 -7.61 2.32 17.98
CA ALA A 18 -8.23 2.93 19.16
C ALA A 18 -7.46 4.18 19.63
N GLY A 19 -6.13 4.13 19.67
CA GLY A 19 -5.29 5.28 20.01
C GLY A 19 -5.48 6.45 19.04
N PHE A 20 -5.54 6.18 17.73
CA PHE A 20 -5.79 7.20 16.72
C PHE A 20 -7.18 7.83 16.83
N VAL A 21 -8.22 7.01 17.01
CA VAL A 21 -9.60 7.49 17.19
C VAL A 21 -9.74 8.30 18.48
N LEU A 22 -9.11 7.87 19.58
CA LEU A 22 -9.07 8.63 20.83
C LEU A 22 -8.34 9.97 20.68
N ALA A 23 -7.24 10.02 19.92
CA ALA A 23 -6.52 11.27 19.64
C ALA A 23 -7.37 12.24 18.81
N LEU A 24 -8.08 11.75 17.80
CA LEU A 24 -9.02 12.56 17.01
C LEU A 24 -10.17 13.10 17.86
N ILE A 25 -10.77 12.28 18.73
CA ILE A 25 -11.83 12.74 19.65
C ILE A 25 -11.25 13.72 20.68
N GLY A 26 -10.03 13.51 21.16
CA GLY A 26 -9.28 14.43 22.01
C GLY A 26 -9.11 15.81 21.38
N LEU A 27 -8.85 15.87 20.07
CA LEU A 27 -8.73 17.12 19.31
C LEU A 27 -10.01 17.96 19.38
N PHE A 28 -11.18 17.33 19.27
CA PHE A 28 -12.48 18.02 19.30
C PHE A 28 -13.03 18.24 20.72
N THR A 29 -12.60 17.45 21.71
CA THR A 29 -12.99 17.59 23.13
C THR A 29 -12.03 18.47 23.95
N GLY A 30 -10.91 18.92 23.36
CA GLY A 30 -9.85 19.70 24.01
C GLY A 30 -10.25 21.07 24.55
N TRP A 31 -11.43 21.58 24.18
CA TRP A 31 -12.03 22.79 24.76
C TRP A 31 -12.48 22.59 26.22
N ILE A 32 -12.79 21.36 26.66
CA ILE A 32 -13.27 21.08 28.02
C ILE A 32 -12.07 20.97 28.97
N PRO A 33 -11.91 21.89 29.94
CA PRO A 33 -10.80 21.85 30.88
C PRO A 33 -10.83 20.55 31.70
N VAL A 34 -9.66 19.97 32.00
CA VAL A 34 -9.42 18.71 32.73
C VAL A 34 -9.69 17.42 31.93
N LEU A 35 -10.83 17.28 31.25
CA LEU A 35 -11.16 16.05 30.49
C LEU A 35 -10.32 15.89 29.22
N GLY A 36 -10.09 17.00 28.49
CA GLY A 36 -9.25 16.98 27.29
C GLY A 36 -7.81 16.57 27.56
N TRP A 37 -7.25 16.96 28.72
CA TRP A 37 -5.87 16.63 29.10
C TRP A 37 -5.67 15.15 29.41
N ILE A 38 -6.66 14.52 30.07
CA ILE A 38 -6.61 13.08 30.38
C ILE A 38 -6.68 12.25 29.08
N VAL A 39 -7.63 12.58 28.20
CA VAL A 39 -7.80 11.88 26.90
C VAL A 39 -6.58 12.07 26.00
N TRP A 40 -5.99 13.27 26.00
CA TRP A 40 -4.79 13.57 25.22
C TRP A 40 -3.56 12.81 25.71
N ILE A 41 -3.31 12.76 27.03
CA ILE A 41 -2.19 11.99 27.61
C ILE A 41 -2.36 10.49 27.34
N LEU A 42 -3.58 9.95 27.48
CA LEU A 42 -3.88 8.56 27.15
C LEU A 42 -3.61 8.28 25.66
N GLY A 43 -4.05 9.14 24.76
CA GLY A 43 -3.77 9.03 23.32
C GLY A 43 -2.27 9.02 23.00
N ALA A 44 -1.50 9.90 23.63
CA ALA A 44 -0.04 9.95 23.46
C ALA A 44 0.64 8.67 23.97
N VAL A 45 0.26 8.18 25.14
CA VAL A 45 0.82 6.95 25.72
C VAL A 45 0.49 5.72 24.86
N PHE A 46 -0.76 5.58 24.41
CA PHE A 46 -1.15 4.49 23.50
C PHE A 46 -0.44 4.56 22.14
N SER A 47 -0.20 5.78 21.62
CA SER A 47 0.55 5.98 20.38
C SER A 47 2.02 5.56 20.52
N ILE A 48 2.68 5.89 21.65
CA ILE A 48 4.07 5.51 21.93
C ILE A 48 4.21 3.98 22.09
N ILE A 49 3.27 3.34 22.77
CA ILE A 49 3.26 1.87 22.92
C ILE A 49 3.01 1.19 21.56
N GLY A 50 2.19 1.80 20.70
CA GLY A 50 1.92 1.34 19.34
C GLY A 50 3.15 1.30 18.42
N LEU A 51 4.20 2.09 18.69
CA LEU A 51 5.43 2.11 17.88
C LEU A 51 6.22 0.78 17.94
N PHE A 52 5.97 -0.04 18.97
CA PHE A 52 6.66 -1.31 19.18
C PHE A 52 5.95 -2.53 18.56
N LYS A 53 4.79 -2.36 17.89
CA LYS A 53 4.07 -3.45 17.18
C LYS A 53 3.87 -3.12 15.70
N LYS A 54 4.16 -4.09 14.81
CA LYS A 54 4.00 -3.94 13.35
C LYS A 54 2.51 -4.08 12.93
N PRO A 55 2.05 -3.35 11.89
CA PRO A 55 2.76 -2.37 11.07
C PRO A 55 2.73 -0.96 11.69
N LYS A 56 3.80 -0.20 11.44
CA LYS A 56 4.16 1.01 12.21
C LYS A 56 3.56 2.33 11.69
N GLY A 57 2.90 2.33 10.53
CA GLY A 57 2.48 3.56 9.84
C GLY A 57 1.51 4.43 10.63
N LEU A 58 0.48 3.83 11.24
CA LEU A 58 -0.56 4.59 11.95
C LEU A 58 -0.08 5.18 13.29
N ALA A 59 0.86 4.51 13.97
CA ALA A 59 1.44 5.00 15.22
C ALA A 59 2.37 6.20 14.99
N ILE A 60 3.14 6.19 13.89
CA ILE A 60 4.02 7.31 13.50
C ILE A 60 3.20 8.56 13.21
N ALA A 61 2.10 8.42 12.47
CA ALA A 61 1.17 9.53 12.19
C ALA A 61 0.58 10.12 13.48
N GLY A 62 0.19 9.28 14.45
CA GLY A 62 -0.32 9.72 15.75
C GLY A 62 0.68 10.53 16.58
N THR A 63 1.96 10.13 16.60
CA THR A 63 3.02 10.88 17.29
C THR A 63 3.32 12.23 16.67
N ILE A 64 3.31 12.33 15.33
CA ILE A 64 3.59 13.60 14.62
C ILE A 64 2.47 14.61 14.88
N ILE A 65 1.21 14.17 14.79
CA ILE A 65 0.05 15.02 15.10
C ILE A 65 0.08 15.48 16.57
N SER A 66 0.48 14.60 17.49
CA SER A 66 0.61 14.94 18.92
C SER A 66 1.70 16.00 19.19
N ALA A 67 2.83 15.95 18.48
CA ALA A 67 3.93 16.90 18.67
C ALA A 67 3.55 18.32 18.20
N VAL A 68 2.85 18.44 17.06
CA VAL A 68 2.38 19.73 16.54
C VAL A 68 1.34 20.37 17.47
N GLY A 69 0.45 19.57 18.06
CA GLY A 69 -0.54 20.05 19.04
C GLY A 69 0.08 20.61 20.32
N VAL A 70 1.18 20.01 20.80
CA VAL A 70 1.91 20.50 22.00
C VAL A 70 2.61 21.82 21.73
N THR A 71 3.25 21.95 20.57
CA THR A 71 3.95 23.18 20.18
C THR A 71 2.99 24.37 20.08
N LEU A 72 1.80 24.19 19.49
CA LEU A 72 0.76 25.23 19.43
C LEU A 72 0.22 25.59 20.83
N LEU A 73 0.10 24.63 21.74
CA LEU A 73 -0.34 24.87 23.11
C LEU A 73 0.70 25.64 23.94
N ILE A 74 2.00 25.38 23.76
CA ILE A 74 3.07 26.11 24.46
C ILE A 74 3.08 27.58 24.02
N ILE A 75 2.86 27.86 22.72
CA ILE A 75 2.76 29.22 22.19
C ILE A 75 1.54 29.97 22.75
N PHE A 76 0.39 29.29 22.90
CA PHE A 76 -0.79 29.89 23.52
C PHE A 76 -0.63 30.09 25.04
N ALA A 77 0.08 29.19 25.73
CA ALA A 77 0.34 29.30 27.18
C ALA A 77 1.34 30.40 27.53
N THR A 78 2.32 30.69 26.67
CA THR A 78 3.28 31.80 26.89
C THR A 78 2.65 33.17 26.63
N ILE A 79 1.70 33.29 25.71
CA ILE A 79 0.96 34.54 25.46
C ILE A 79 -0.08 34.82 26.56
N GLY A 80 -0.68 33.78 27.16
CA GLY A 80 -1.69 33.92 28.21
C GLY A 80 -1.17 34.30 29.61
N LEU A 81 0.15 34.25 29.84
CA LEU A 81 0.77 34.51 31.15
C LEU A 81 1.55 35.84 31.22
N SER A 82 1.59 36.63 30.15
CA SER A 82 2.35 37.88 30.10
C SER A 82 1.47 39.11 29.85
N LEU A 83 0.42 39.27 30.66
CA LEU A 83 -0.15 40.59 30.95
C LEU A 83 0.38 41.06 32.31
N GLY A 84 1.64 41.50 32.33
CA GLY A 84 2.25 42.13 33.50
C GLY A 84 3.76 41.96 33.59
N ASP A 85 4.51 42.52 32.65
CA ASP A 85 5.60 43.46 32.96
C ASP A 85 6.34 43.89 31.69
N ASP A 86 6.71 45.15 31.63
CA ASP A 86 7.42 45.80 30.53
C ASP A 86 8.80 45.18 30.32
N THR A 87 9.09 44.61 29.14
CA THR A 87 10.48 44.42 28.72
C THR A 87 10.63 44.62 27.21
N LYS A 88 11.65 45.41 26.88
CA LYS A 88 11.93 46.03 25.59
C LYS A 88 12.18 44.99 24.49
N ALA A 89 11.58 45.24 23.33
CA ALA A 89 11.90 44.57 22.09
C ALA A 89 13.36 44.84 21.69
N THR A 90 14.17 43.78 21.60
CA THR A 90 15.38 43.75 20.78
C THR A 90 15.13 42.77 19.64
N ASN A 91 15.00 43.31 18.43
CA ASN A 91 14.93 42.56 17.20
C ASN A 91 16.34 42.08 16.84
N ASP A 92 16.61 40.79 17.04
CA ASP A 92 17.71 40.09 16.36
C ASP A 92 17.22 38.69 15.98
N TYR A 93 16.56 38.60 14.82
CA TYR A 93 16.32 37.35 14.12
C TYR A 93 16.97 37.47 12.76
N ASN A 94 18.20 36.97 12.65
CA ASN A 94 18.82 36.69 11.36
C ASN A 94 19.89 35.60 11.53
N SER A 95 19.49 34.32 11.44
CA SER A 95 20.30 33.19 10.95
C SER A 95 19.62 31.85 11.23
N THR A 96 18.54 31.52 10.52
CA THR A 96 18.05 30.12 10.48
C THR A 96 17.29 29.74 9.21
N ASP A 97 17.19 30.60 8.20
CA ASP A 97 16.43 30.27 6.98
C ASP A 97 17.14 29.27 6.06
N ALA A 98 18.47 29.13 6.17
CA ALA A 98 19.26 28.29 5.27
C ALA A 98 19.29 26.81 5.67
N GLU A 99 19.17 26.50 6.98
CA GLU A 99 19.16 25.11 7.47
C GLU A 99 17.76 24.49 7.41
N GLU A 100 16.70 25.27 7.66
CA GLU A 100 15.31 24.80 7.50
C GLU A 100 14.97 24.54 6.04
N LYS A 101 15.34 25.43 5.12
CA LYS A 101 15.15 25.19 3.67
C LYS A 101 15.86 23.96 3.16
N LYS A 102 17.07 23.68 3.64
CA LYS A 102 17.83 22.50 3.20
C LYS A 102 17.21 21.21 3.73
N LYS A 103 16.68 21.23 4.95
CA LYS A 103 16.00 20.10 5.58
C LYS A 103 14.62 19.86 4.96
N GLU A 104 13.92 20.93 4.59
CA GLU A 104 12.64 20.89 3.87
C GLU A 104 12.84 20.42 2.42
N GLU A 105 13.91 20.84 1.73
CA GLU A 105 14.29 20.33 0.41
C GLU A 105 14.75 18.86 0.46
N ASP A 106 15.47 18.45 1.50
CA ASP A 106 15.90 17.06 1.67
C ASP A 106 14.71 16.17 2.08
N LEU A 107 13.77 16.67 2.89
CA LEU A 107 12.50 16.00 3.18
C LEU A 107 11.55 15.99 1.97
N GLU A 108 11.54 17.02 1.12
CA GLU A 108 10.81 17.02 -0.14
C GLU A 108 11.44 16.07 -1.16
N LYS A 109 12.77 15.94 -1.19
CA LYS A 109 13.46 14.94 -2.03
C LYS A 109 13.22 13.53 -1.52
N GLU A 110 13.27 13.30 -0.20
CA GLU A 110 12.96 12.01 0.42
C GLU A 110 11.47 11.67 0.30
N TYR A 111 10.57 12.66 0.39
CA TYR A 111 9.15 12.52 0.11
C TYR A 111 8.89 12.28 -1.39
N ALA A 112 9.60 12.96 -2.30
CA ALA A 112 9.53 12.75 -3.74
C ALA A 112 10.13 11.40 -4.18
N GLU A 113 11.15 10.89 -3.48
CA GLU A 113 11.67 9.54 -3.68
C GLU A 113 10.78 8.46 -3.06
N SER A 114 10.14 8.73 -1.92
CA SER A 114 9.07 7.88 -1.36
C SER A 114 7.77 7.93 -2.20
N LYS A 115 7.63 8.96 -3.04
CA LYS A 115 6.64 9.14 -4.11
C LYS A 115 7.17 8.74 -5.48
N LYS A 116 8.27 7.98 -5.58
CA LYS A 116 8.46 7.15 -6.77
C LYS A 116 7.42 6.05 -6.67
N GLY A 117 6.19 6.39 -7.03
CA GLY A 117 5.14 5.44 -7.30
C GLY A 117 5.67 4.36 -8.26
N PRO A 118 5.03 3.19 -8.30
CA PRO A 118 5.53 2.06 -9.05
C PRO A 118 6.01 2.45 -10.44
N SER A 119 7.30 2.24 -10.71
CA SER A 119 7.86 2.60 -12.01
C SER A 119 7.46 1.52 -13.00
N PHE A 120 6.60 1.87 -13.95
CA PHE A 120 6.17 0.99 -15.01
C PHE A 120 6.98 1.25 -16.28
N LYS A 121 7.64 0.21 -16.81
CA LYS A 121 8.35 0.27 -18.09
C LYS A 121 8.21 -1.07 -18.83
N GLU A 122 7.55 -1.03 -19.99
CA GLU A 122 7.36 -2.11 -20.97
C GLU A 122 6.71 -3.40 -20.45
N ASN A 123 7.31 -4.09 -19.48
CA ASN A 123 6.87 -5.37 -18.95
C ASN A 123 7.30 -5.56 -17.48
N ILE A 124 7.84 -4.51 -16.87
CA ILE A 124 8.37 -4.50 -15.51
C ILE A 124 7.50 -3.58 -14.66
N LEU A 125 6.94 -4.14 -13.60
CA LEU A 125 6.35 -3.41 -12.48
C LEU A 125 7.35 -3.46 -11.32
N LYS A 126 7.68 -2.30 -10.77
CA LYS A 126 8.51 -2.21 -9.57
C LYS A 126 7.86 -1.33 -8.53
N ASN A 127 7.71 -1.84 -7.32
CA ASN A 127 7.26 -1.08 -6.14
C ASN A 127 8.22 -1.33 -4.97
N ASP A 128 7.86 -0.88 -3.77
CA ASP A 128 8.71 -1.01 -2.57
C ASP A 128 8.96 -2.46 -2.14
N ASP A 129 8.04 -3.37 -2.44
CA ASP A 129 8.08 -4.77 -2.02
C ASP A 129 8.64 -5.70 -3.10
N ILE A 130 8.30 -5.47 -4.37
CA ILE A 130 8.56 -6.40 -5.46
C ILE A 130 9.04 -5.74 -6.74
N GLU A 131 9.77 -6.52 -7.53
CA GLU A 131 10.02 -6.28 -8.95
C GLU A 131 9.41 -7.46 -9.73
N LEU A 132 8.31 -7.22 -10.43
CA LEU A 132 7.56 -8.20 -11.22
C LEU A 132 7.85 -7.98 -12.70
N THR A 133 8.21 -9.04 -13.43
CA THR A 133 8.53 -8.97 -14.86
C THR A 133 7.76 -10.02 -15.63
N ILE A 134 6.96 -9.60 -16.62
CA ILE A 134 6.32 -10.52 -17.57
C ILE A 134 7.38 -11.00 -18.57
N THR A 135 7.53 -12.32 -18.69
CA THR A 135 8.57 -12.96 -19.52
C THR A 135 8.03 -13.56 -20.80
N ASN A 136 6.79 -14.04 -20.78
CA ASN A 136 6.14 -14.65 -21.94
C ASN A 136 4.61 -14.60 -21.78
N HIS A 137 3.90 -14.69 -22.89
CA HIS A 137 2.45 -14.90 -22.91
C HIS A 137 2.07 -15.88 -24.03
N LYS A 138 0.94 -16.58 -23.86
CA LYS A 138 0.43 -17.52 -24.85
C LYS A 138 -1.08 -17.68 -24.73
N ILE A 139 -1.78 -17.75 -25.85
CA ILE A 139 -3.19 -18.15 -25.89
C ILE A 139 -3.27 -19.68 -25.92
N ILE A 140 -4.10 -20.26 -25.06
CA ILE A 140 -4.27 -21.70 -24.90
C ILE A 140 -5.74 -22.05 -25.12
N PRO A 141 -6.08 -22.68 -26.25
CA PRO A 141 -7.43 -23.19 -26.52
C PRO A 141 -7.85 -24.26 -25.51
N VAL A 142 -9.16 -24.43 -25.35
CA VAL A 142 -9.76 -25.48 -24.53
C VAL A 142 -9.24 -26.87 -24.93
N GLY A 143 -8.89 -27.68 -23.94
CA GLY A 143 -8.40 -29.05 -24.12
C GLY A 143 -6.91 -29.14 -24.47
N GLN A 144 -6.20 -28.02 -24.61
CA GLN A 144 -4.74 -28.02 -24.73
C GLN A 144 -4.04 -28.00 -23.38
N LYS A 145 -2.75 -28.33 -23.38
CA LYS A 145 -1.93 -28.32 -22.16
C LYS A 145 -1.94 -26.92 -21.50
N GLY A 146 -2.33 -26.86 -20.23
CA GLY A 146 -2.52 -25.63 -19.46
C GLY A 146 -3.97 -25.10 -19.49
N ASN A 147 -4.87 -25.71 -20.27
CA ASN A 147 -6.30 -25.42 -20.32
C ASN A 147 -7.12 -26.70 -20.60
N GLU A 148 -6.72 -27.82 -20.00
CA GLU A 148 -7.27 -29.14 -20.28
C GLU A 148 -8.74 -29.27 -19.87
N TYR A 149 -9.13 -28.53 -18.83
CA TYR A 149 -10.45 -28.62 -18.18
C TYR A 149 -11.26 -27.32 -18.22
N GLY A 150 -10.77 -26.27 -18.89
CA GLY A 150 -11.48 -25.00 -18.97
C GLY A 150 -12.60 -25.01 -20.01
N ASP A 151 -13.59 -24.13 -19.83
CA ASP A 151 -14.73 -24.00 -20.76
C ASP A 151 -14.49 -22.95 -21.87
N LYS A 152 -13.48 -22.08 -21.69
CA LYS A 152 -13.12 -20.99 -22.59
C LYS A 152 -11.63 -21.01 -22.92
N PRO A 153 -11.20 -20.48 -24.08
CA PRO A 153 -9.81 -20.17 -24.33
C PRO A 153 -9.25 -19.25 -23.23
N ILE A 154 -7.98 -19.40 -22.91
CA ILE A 154 -7.30 -18.56 -21.91
C ILE A 154 -6.10 -17.86 -22.53
N ILE A 155 -5.75 -16.69 -22.00
CA ILE A 155 -4.41 -16.11 -22.16
C ILE A 155 -3.59 -16.41 -20.91
N ALA A 156 -2.44 -17.05 -21.09
CA ALA A 156 -1.50 -17.37 -20.03
C ALA A 156 -0.31 -16.41 -20.06
N PHE A 157 0.15 -15.96 -18.89
CA PHE A 157 1.33 -15.13 -18.70
C PHE A 157 2.32 -15.84 -17.79
N TRP A 158 3.57 -15.93 -18.22
CA TRP A 158 4.70 -16.39 -17.39
C TRP A 158 5.49 -15.19 -16.91
N TYR A 159 5.83 -15.16 -15.64
CA TYR A 159 6.44 -14.00 -15.02
C TYR A 159 7.44 -14.39 -13.92
N ASN A 160 8.30 -13.42 -13.59
CA ASN A 160 9.22 -13.48 -12.47
C ASN A 160 8.78 -12.48 -11.40
N VAL A 161 8.93 -12.84 -10.13
CA VAL A 161 8.77 -11.93 -9.00
C VAL A 161 10.05 -11.95 -8.18
N LYS A 162 10.65 -10.79 -7.97
CA LYS A 162 11.79 -10.60 -7.07
C LYS A 162 11.35 -9.85 -5.81
N ASN A 163 11.65 -10.41 -4.65
CA ASN A 163 11.38 -9.75 -3.36
C ASN A 163 12.46 -8.70 -3.07
N VAL A 164 12.09 -7.43 -2.97
CA VAL A 164 12.99 -6.29 -2.73
C VAL A 164 13.00 -5.89 -1.25
N SER A 165 11.84 -5.82 -0.60
CA SER A 165 11.72 -5.31 0.78
C SER A 165 12.22 -6.30 1.84
N GLY A 166 12.02 -7.59 1.59
CA GLY A 166 12.18 -8.67 2.57
C GLY A 166 10.95 -8.92 3.43
N ASN A 167 9.81 -8.32 3.10
CA ASN A 167 8.50 -8.71 3.63
C ASN A 167 8.08 -10.09 3.08
N GLU A 168 7.03 -10.68 3.65
CA GLU A 168 6.43 -11.89 3.09
C GLU A 168 5.80 -11.57 1.73
N VAL A 169 6.25 -12.28 0.71
CA VAL A 169 5.91 -12.08 -0.69
C VAL A 169 5.87 -13.46 -1.33
N ASP A 170 4.76 -13.84 -1.93
CA ASP A 170 4.65 -15.03 -2.78
C ASP A 170 4.30 -14.63 -4.24
N PRO A 171 4.62 -15.48 -5.23
CA PRO A 171 4.41 -15.16 -6.64
C PRO A 171 2.95 -14.87 -7.03
N SER A 172 1.99 -15.66 -6.54
CA SER A 172 0.58 -15.54 -6.93
C SER A 172 -0.07 -14.28 -6.36
N THR A 173 0.07 -14.04 -5.06
CA THR A 173 -0.44 -12.83 -4.39
C THR A 173 0.19 -11.57 -4.98
N SER A 174 1.48 -11.62 -5.34
CA SER A 174 2.18 -10.51 -5.97
C SER A 174 1.55 -10.09 -7.30
N TRP A 175 1.12 -11.05 -8.12
CA TRP A 175 0.42 -10.75 -9.36
C TRP A 175 -0.97 -10.19 -9.07
N ILE A 176 -1.76 -10.92 -8.27
CA ILE A 176 -3.17 -10.61 -8.02
C ILE A 176 -3.33 -9.20 -7.44
N LEU A 177 -2.51 -8.79 -6.47
CA LEU A 177 -2.66 -7.47 -5.83
C LEU A 177 -2.26 -6.28 -6.72
N ASN A 178 -1.58 -6.52 -7.83
CA ASN A 178 -0.95 -5.48 -8.62
C ASN A 178 -1.41 -5.42 -10.09
N ILE A 179 -2.12 -6.43 -10.58
CA ILE A 179 -2.47 -6.54 -12.00
C ILE A 179 -3.92 -7.01 -12.15
N LYS A 180 -4.70 -6.23 -12.90
CA LYS A 180 -6.04 -6.57 -13.40
C LYS A 180 -5.96 -6.78 -14.92
N ALA A 181 -6.85 -7.62 -15.48
CA ALA A 181 -6.90 -7.87 -16.92
C ALA A 181 -8.29 -7.55 -17.47
N PHE A 182 -8.35 -6.91 -18.63
CA PHE A 182 -9.61 -6.47 -19.25
C PHE A 182 -9.66 -6.83 -20.73
N GLN A 183 -10.87 -7.00 -21.26
CA GLN A 183 -11.14 -6.99 -22.72
C GLN A 183 -12.20 -5.94 -23.02
N ASP A 184 -11.83 -4.88 -23.74
CA ASP A 184 -12.75 -3.81 -24.15
C ASP A 184 -13.61 -4.24 -25.35
N ASN A 185 -14.47 -5.24 -25.15
CA ASN A 185 -15.33 -5.82 -26.17
C ASN A 185 -16.80 -5.36 -26.08
N ASN A 186 -17.12 -4.52 -25.11
CA ASN A 186 -18.45 -3.97 -24.89
C ASN A 186 -18.37 -2.47 -24.56
N SER A 187 -19.07 -1.63 -25.34
CA SER A 187 -19.07 -0.18 -25.16
C SER A 187 -19.72 0.29 -23.85
N ASP A 188 -20.58 -0.54 -23.27
CA ASP A 188 -21.46 -0.15 -22.16
C ASP A 188 -20.97 -0.70 -20.80
N THR A 189 -20.02 -1.64 -20.80
CA THR A 189 -19.57 -2.32 -19.59
C THR A 189 -18.06 -2.55 -19.57
N ILE A 190 -17.44 -2.33 -18.39
CA ILE A 190 -16.07 -2.76 -18.14
C ILE A 190 -16.07 -4.29 -17.98
N ASN A 191 -15.38 -4.98 -18.88
CA ASN A 191 -15.22 -6.43 -18.84
C ASN A 191 -13.85 -6.80 -18.27
N GLU A 192 -13.81 -7.03 -16.96
CA GLU A 192 -12.65 -7.59 -16.25
C GLU A 192 -12.63 -9.11 -16.41
N LEU A 193 -11.49 -9.65 -16.86
CA LEU A 193 -11.34 -11.08 -17.09
C LEU A 193 -11.16 -11.85 -15.78
N ASN A 194 -11.80 -13.01 -15.70
CA ASN A 194 -11.62 -13.91 -14.57
C ASN A 194 -10.27 -14.62 -14.66
N ILE A 195 -9.63 -14.81 -13.51
CA ILE A 195 -8.43 -15.64 -13.41
C ILE A 195 -8.83 -17.10 -13.67
N GLY A 196 -8.14 -17.73 -14.61
CA GLY A 196 -8.31 -19.14 -14.93
C GLY A 196 -7.45 -20.07 -14.08
N MET A 197 -7.43 -21.36 -14.46
CA MET A 197 -6.57 -22.35 -13.81
C MET A 197 -5.08 -22.03 -14.03
N LEU A 198 -4.22 -22.52 -13.13
CA LEU A 198 -2.77 -22.41 -13.28
C LEU A 198 -2.37 -23.04 -14.63
N PRO A 199 -1.82 -22.27 -15.59
CA PRO A 199 -1.56 -22.77 -16.94
C PRO A 199 -0.31 -23.65 -17.03
N ASP A 200 0.45 -23.79 -15.94
CA ASP A 200 1.70 -24.53 -15.89
C ASP A 200 1.91 -25.20 -14.53
N GLU A 201 1.61 -26.50 -14.49
CA GLU A 201 1.63 -27.32 -13.27
C GLU A 201 3.00 -27.35 -12.56
N GLN A 202 4.10 -26.98 -13.22
CA GLN A 202 5.42 -26.93 -12.58
C GLN A 202 5.45 -25.96 -11.39
N PHE A 203 4.52 -25.00 -11.34
CA PHE A 203 4.42 -24.02 -10.25
C PHE A 203 3.40 -24.40 -9.18
N THR A 204 2.77 -25.58 -9.26
CA THR A 204 1.69 -26.01 -8.34
C THR A 204 2.08 -25.81 -6.88
N ASP A 205 3.27 -26.29 -6.50
CA ASP A 205 3.75 -26.25 -5.13
C ASP A 205 4.42 -24.90 -4.78
N SER A 206 5.04 -24.22 -5.77
CA SER A 206 5.86 -23.04 -5.53
C SER A 206 5.11 -21.70 -5.60
N GLN A 207 3.91 -21.67 -6.18
CA GLN A 207 3.16 -20.42 -6.47
C GLN A 207 2.76 -19.62 -5.21
N MET A 208 2.65 -20.28 -4.06
CA MET A 208 2.34 -19.67 -2.75
C MET A 208 3.55 -19.66 -1.80
N GLU A 209 4.73 -20.07 -2.25
CA GLU A 209 5.92 -20.09 -1.39
C GLU A 209 6.47 -18.68 -1.18
N ASN A 210 6.86 -18.40 0.06
CA ASN A 210 7.48 -17.13 0.41
C ASN A 210 8.86 -16.99 -0.27
N ILE A 211 9.00 -15.92 -1.05
CA ILE A 211 10.24 -15.52 -1.70
C ILE A 211 11.12 -14.83 -0.66
N LYS A 212 12.33 -15.36 -0.43
CA LYS A 212 13.31 -14.72 0.47
C LYS A 212 13.73 -13.35 -0.07
N LYS A 213 14.13 -12.43 0.81
CA LYS A 213 14.68 -11.11 0.43
C LYS A 213 15.80 -11.27 -0.62
N GLY A 214 15.66 -10.54 -1.74
CA GLY A 214 16.58 -10.57 -2.88
C GLY A 214 16.42 -11.79 -3.79
N GLY A 215 15.64 -12.79 -3.40
CA GLY A 215 15.33 -13.96 -4.20
C GLY A 215 14.35 -13.65 -5.33
N THR A 216 14.33 -14.50 -6.34
CA THR A 216 13.42 -14.42 -7.49
C THR A 216 12.75 -15.77 -7.69
N ALA A 217 11.42 -15.76 -7.81
CA ALA A 217 10.61 -16.92 -8.14
C ALA A 217 9.93 -16.73 -9.49
N LYS A 218 9.74 -17.84 -10.20
CA LYS A 218 8.99 -17.89 -11.46
C LYS A 218 7.58 -18.38 -11.17
N ASN A 219 6.60 -17.88 -11.91
CA ASN A 219 5.24 -18.39 -11.84
C ASN A 219 4.50 -18.14 -13.15
N ALA A 220 3.27 -18.64 -13.24
CA ALA A 220 2.36 -18.35 -14.33
C ALA A 220 0.94 -18.08 -13.82
N VAL A 221 0.16 -17.36 -14.61
CA VAL A 221 -1.23 -17.02 -14.34
C VAL A 221 -2.00 -17.01 -15.66
N SER A 222 -3.28 -17.31 -15.62
CA SER A 222 -4.13 -17.24 -16.81
C SER A 222 -5.38 -16.42 -16.58
N TYR A 223 -5.95 -15.92 -17.67
CA TYR A 223 -7.23 -15.25 -17.70
C TYR A 223 -8.13 -15.86 -18.76
N GLU A 224 -9.39 -16.10 -18.41
CA GLU A 224 -10.42 -16.58 -19.32
C GLU A 224 -10.75 -15.50 -20.34
N LEU A 225 -10.58 -15.79 -21.62
CA LEU A 225 -10.93 -14.87 -22.69
C LEU A 225 -12.44 -14.89 -22.92
N ASP A 226 -13.03 -13.72 -23.07
CA ASP A 226 -14.41 -13.59 -23.50
C ASP A 226 -14.53 -13.77 -25.02
N ASP A 227 -13.55 -13.27 -25.77
CA ASP A 227 -13.40 -13.51 -27.20
C ASP A 227 -11.92 -13.56 -27.64
N GLU A 228 -11.65 -14.11 -28.82
CA GLU A 228 -10.28 -14.31 -29.35
C GLU A 228 -9.83 -13.19 -30.31
N THR A 229 -10.53 -12.06 -30.33
CA THR A 229 -10.30 -10.96 -31.28
C THR A 229 -9.98 -9.63 -30.62
N THR A 230 -10.55 -9.39 -29.44
CA THR A 230 -10.36 -8.19 -28.64
C THR A 230 -9.07 -8.32 -27.85
N PRO A 231 -8.12 -7.38 -28.00
CA PRO A 231 -6.86 -7.41 -27.26
C PRO A 231 -7.09 -7.44 -25.74
N VAL A 232 -6.19 -8.11 -25.02
CA VAL A 232 -6.19 -8.10 -23.55
C VAL A 232 -5.38 -6.91 -23.06
N GLU A 233 -5.99 -6.09 -22.20
CA GLU A 233 -5.31 -4.99 -21.51
C GLU A 233 -5.01 -5.39 -20.07
N LEU A 234 -3.72 -5.48 -19.73
CA LEU A 234 -3.26 -5.59 -18.35
C LEU A 234 -3.12 -4.19 -17.76
N VAL A 235 -3.84 -3.96 -16.68
CA VAL A 235 -3.81 -2.73 -15.91
C VAL A 235 -3.00 -2.98 -14.65
N TYR A 236 -1.88 -2.27 -14.51
CA TYR A 236 -1.09 -2.28 -13.30
C TYR A 236 -1.72 -1.33 -12.30
N ALA A 237 -2.32 -1.87 -11.25
CA ALA A 237 -3.00 -1.08 -10.24
C ALA A 237 -2.79 -1.68 -8.86
N ASN A 238 -2.62 -0.82 -7.86
CA ASN A 238 -2.63 -1.27 -6.47
C ASN A 238 -4.08 -1.51 -6.06
N MET A 239 -4.45 -2.77 -5.83
CA MET A 239 -5.84 -3.13 -5.49
C MET A 239 -6.36 -2.50 -4.19
N VAL A 240 -5.48 -2.00 -3.31
CA VAL A 240 -5.85 -1.36 -2.04
C VAL A 240 -6.15 0.13 -2.21
N SER A 241 -5.37 0.84 -3.04
CA SER A 241 -5.56 2.28 -3.29
C SER A 241 -6.35 2.59 -4.56
N ASP A 242 -6.59 1.58 -5.41
CA ASP A 242 -7.14 1.69 -6.78
C ASP A 242 -6.34 2.66 -7.67
N GLU A 243 -5.06 2.87 -7.33
CA GLU A 243 -4.16 3.73 -8.08
C GLU A 243 -3.59 2.96 -9.27
N GLU A 244 -3.75 3.52 -10.47
CA GLU A 244 -3.22 2.98 -11.73
C GLU A 244 -1.82 3.51 -12.03
N TYR A 245 -0.92 2.60 -12.41
CA TYR A 245 0.49 2.89 -12.70
C TYR A 245 0.86 2.74 -14.16
N GLY A 246 0.04 2.02 -14.94
CA GLY A 246 0.27 1.81 -16.36
C GLY A 246 -0.60 0.72 -16.93
N ARG A 247 -0.60 0.64 -18.27
CA ARG A 247 -1.35 -0.35 -19.02
C ARG A 247 -0.48 -1.03 -20.06
N LEU A 248 -0.75 -2.31 -20.31
CA LEU A 248 -0.17 -3.06 -21.41
C LEU A 248 -1.22 -3.77 -22.22
N LYS A 249 -1.13 -3.59 -23.53
CA LYS A 249 -2.03 -4.21 -24.48
C LYS A 249 -1.34 -5.39 -25.14
N PHE A 250 -1.98 -6.55 -25.09
CA PHE A 250 -1.56 -7.79 -25.71
C PHE A 250 -2.56 -8.17 -26.81
N GLU A 251 -2.09 -8.16 -28.06
CA GLU A 251 -2.89 -8.57 -29.21
C GLU A 251 -3.07 -10.10 -29.21
N ILE A 252 -4.24 -10.58 -29.63
CA ILE A 252 -4.58 -12.02 -29.58
C ILE A 252 -4.30 -12.75 -30.92
N LYS A 253 -3.84 -12.02 -31.96
CA LYS A 253 -3.66 -12.54 -33.33
C LYS A 253 -2.25 -13.01 -33.66
#